data_AF-A0A378AW53-F1
#
_entry.id   AF-A0A378AW53-F1
#
_cell.length_a   1.000
_cell.length_b   1.000
_cell.length_c   1.000
_cell.angle_alpha   90.00
_cell.angle_beta   90.00
_cell.angle_gamma   90.00
#
_symmetry.space_group_name_H-M   'P 1'
#
loop_
_entity.id
_entity.type
_entity.pdbx_description
1 polymer ?
#
loop_
_entity_poly.entity_id
_entity_poly.type
_entity_poly.pdbx_seq_one_letter_code
_entity_poly.pdbx_strand_id
1 'polypeptide(L)'
;MQITLARIDDRLIHGQVTTVWSKVANAQRIIICNDDVFNDEVRRTLLRQAAPPGMKVNVVSLEKAVAVYHNPQYQDETVFYLFTNPHDVLTMVRQGVQIATLKYWWHGLATR
;
A
#
# COMPACT_ATOMS: atom_id res chain seq x y z
N MET A 1 7.32 -9.70 7.83
CA MET A 1 6.76 -9.18 6.57
C MET A 1 7.88 -8.49 5.82
N GLN A 2 8.01 -8.75 4.52
CA GLN A 2 9.01 -8.10 3.67
C GLN A 2 8.33 -7.02 2.82
N ILE A 3 8.65 -5.75 3.09
CA ILE A 3 8.10 -4.62 2.34
C ILE A 3 8.95 -4.43 1.09
N THR A 4 8.45 -4.87 -0.06
CA THR A 4 9.20 -4.82 -1.32
C THR A 4 9.04 -3.48 -2.04
N LEU A 5 7.92 -2.78 -1.79
CA LEU A 5 7.67 -1.44 -2.29
C LEU A 5 6.73 -0.68 -1.34
N ALA A 6 7.00 0.62 -1.14
CA ALA A 6 6.05 1.56 -0.57
C ALA A 6 5.84 2.72 -1.54
N ARG A 7 4.59 3.10 -1.78
CA ARG A 7 4.24 4.18 -2.72
C ARG A 7 3.17 5.10 -2.14
N ILE A 8 3.34 6.40 -2.36
CA ILE A 8 2.30 7.41 -2.12
C ILE A 8 1.60 7.72 -3.45
N ASP A 9 0.30 7.43 -3.52
CA ASP A 9 -0.62 7.71 -4.62
C ASP A 9 -2.05 7.85 -4.06
N ASP A 10 -2.62 9.05 -4.12
CA ASP A 10 -3.93 9.39 -3.57
C ASP A 10 -5.10 8.64 -4.22
N ARG A 11 -4.92 8.20 -5.47
CA ARG A 11 -5.88 7.38 -6.22
C ARG A 11 -5.78 5.88 -5.88
N LEU A 12 -4.79 5.47 -5.09
CA LEU A 12 -4.58 4.09 -4.65
C LEU A 12 -4.50 3.10 -5.83
N ILE A 13 -5.51 2.23 -5.98
CA ILE A 13 -5.59 1.28 -7.09
C ILE A 13 -6.38 1.91 -8.22
N HIS A 14 -5.68 2.32 -9.27
CA HIS A 14 -6.28 2.88 -10.48
C HIS A 14 -5.53 2.45 -11.75
N GLY A 15 -6.31 2.26 -12.81
CA GLY A 15 -5.83 2.00 -14.17
C GLY A 15 -4.79 0.87 -14.30
N GLN A 16 -3.97 0.96 -15.34
CA GLN A 16 -2.86 0.02 -15.56
C GLN A 16 -1.62 0.33 -14.70
N VAL A 17 -1.56 1.54 -14.12
CA VAL A 17 -0.44 2.00 -13.30
C VAL A 17 -0.20 1.04 -12.14
N THR A 18 -1.26 0.66 -11.43
CA THR A 18 -1.16 -0.24 -10.28
C THR A 18 -0.67 -1.62 -10.70
N THR A 19 -1.12 -2.14 -11.84
CA THR A 19 -0.67 -3.44 -12.39
C THR A 19 0.81 -3.42 -12.72
N VAL A 20 1.34 -2.32 -13.27
CA VAL A 20 2.78 -2.18 -13.55
C VAL A 20 3.57 -2.17 -12.24
N TRP A 21 3.17 -1.35 -11.26
CA TRP A 21 3.86 -1.28 -9.97
C TRP A 21 3.78 -2.56 -9.18
N SER A 22 2.70 -3.32 -9.32
CA SER A 22 2.55 -4.65 -8.73
C SER A 22 3.59 -5.64 -9.24
N LYS A 23 3.88 -5.62 -10.55
CA LYS A 23 4.95 -6.43 -11.15
C LYS A 23 6.32 -5.97 -10.68
N VAL A 24 6.56 -4.66 -10.63
CA VAL A 24 7.81 -4.07 -10.12
C VAL A 24 8.04 -4.43 -8.65
N ALA A 25 6.99 -4.40 -7.82
CA ALA A 25 7.06 -4.75 -6.41
C ALA A 25 7.34 -6.25 -6.18
N ASN A 26 7.02 -7.12 -7.15
CA ASN A 26 7.09 -8.57 -7.00
C ASN A 26 6.47 -9.07 -5.67
N ALA A 27 5.35 -8.44 -5.29
CA ALA A 27 4.66 -8.67 -4.03
C ALA A 27 3.50 -9.65 -4.22
N GLN A 28 3.15 -10.38 -3.17
CA GLN A 28 1.96 -11.24 -3.15
C GLN A 28 0.70 -10.47 -2.71
N ARG A 29 0.89 -9.37 -1.97
CA ARG A 29 -0.20 -8.61 -1.36
C ARG A 29 0.03 -7.09 -1.48
N ILE A 30 -1.04 -6.38 -1.82
CA ILE A 30 -1.14 -4.93 -1.66
C ILE A 30 -1.83 -4.65 -0.33
N ILE A 31 -1.22 -3.81 0.49
CA ILE A 31 -1.85 -3.29 1.70
C ILE A 31 -1.98 -1.76 1.56
N ILE A 32 -3.22 -1.29 1.61
CA ILE A 32 -3.56 0.13 1.64
C ILE A 32 -3.67 0.54 3.11
N CYS A 33 -2.76 1.42 3.54
CA CYS A 33 -2.64 1.89 4.91
C CYS A 33 -3.25 3.29 5.02
N ASN A 34 -4.54 3.37 5.37
CA ASN A 34 -5.24 4.63 5.50
C ASN A 34 -6.54 4.47 6.31
N ASP A 35 -6.70 5.27 7.37
CA ASP A 35 -7.82 5.15 8.30
C ASP A 35 -9.16 5.57 7.67
N ASP A 36 -9.17 6.63 6.86
CA ASP A 36 -10.39 7.11 6.19
C ASP A 36 -10.92 6.07 5.20
N VAL A 37 -10.03 5.52 4.37
CA VAL A 37 -10.39 4.46 3.42
C VAL A 37 -10.78 3.19 4.19
N PHE A 38 -10.17 2.89 5.34
CA PHE A 38 -10.54 1.73 6.14
C PHE A 38 -12.00 1.80 6.66
N ASN A 39 -12.49 3.00 6.96
CA ASN A 39 -13.84 3.24 7.46
C ASN A 39 -14.90 3.41 6.35
N ASP A 40 -14.48 3.55 5.09
CA ASP A 40 -15.38 3.63 3.93
C ASP A 40 -15.60 2.24 3.30
N GLU A 41 -16.72 1.60 3.62
CA GLU A 41 -17.05 0.26 3.15
C GLU A 41 -17.17 0.16 1.63
N VAL A 42 -17.74 1.17 0.99
CA VAL A 42 -17.94 1.22 -0.46
C VAL A 42 -16.57 1.30 -1.14
N ARG A 43 -15.74 2.25 -0.71
CA ARG A 43 -14.40 2.45 -1.26
C ARG A 43 -13.51 1.23 -1.04
N ARG A 44 -13.57 0.58 0.13
CA ARG A 44 -12.88 -0.69 0.39
C ARG A 44 -13.28 -1.78 -0.56
N THR A 45 -14.58 -1.93 -0.80
CA THR A 45 -15.11 -2.96 -1.68
C THR A 45 -14.62 -2.74 -3.11
N LEU A 46 -14.69 -1.50 -3.59
CA LEU A 46 -14.20 -1.12 -4.92
C LEU A 46 -12.69 -1.36 -5.06
N LEU A 47 -11.88 -0.99 -4.07
CA LEU A 47 -10.43 -1.22 -4.10
C LEU A 47 -10.07 -2.72 -4.14
N ARG A 48 -10.83 -3.56 -3.44
CA ARG A 48 -10.64 -5.01 -3.48
C ARG A 48 -11.06 -5.61 -4.82
N GLN A 49 -12.11 -5.08 -5.45
CA GLN A 49 -12.53 -5.48 -6.79
C GLN A 49 -11.56 -5.01 -7.89
N ALA A 50 -10.89 -3.89 -7.67
CA ALA A 50 -9.86 -3.37 -8.56
C ALA A 50 -8.50 -4.08 -8.43
N ALA A 51 -8.42 -5.13 -7.61
CA ALA A 51 -7.18 -5.88 -7.37
C ALA A 51 -6.54 -6.36 -8.68
N PRO A 52 -5.23 -6.14 -8.87
CA PRO A 52 -4.51 -6.73 -9.98
C PRO A 52 -4.61 -8.27 -9.95
N PRO A 53 -4.67 -8.93 -11.13
CA PRO A 53 -4.77 -10.38 -11.20
C PRO A 53 -3.67 -11.09 -10.39
N GLY A 54 -4.06 -12.05 -9.54
CA GLY A 54 -3.14 -12.84 -8.73
C GLY A 54 -2.67 -12.18 -7.43
N MET A 55 -3.10 -10.95 -7.12
CA MET A 55 -2.74 -10.27 -5.87
C MET A 55 -3.86 -10.26 -4.85
N LYS A 56 -3.50 -10.40 -3.57
CA LYS A 56 -4.40 -10.12 -2.45
C LYS A 56 -4.40 -8.61 -2.17
N VAL A 57 -5.58 -8.02 -1.94
CA VAL A 57 -5.71 -6.61 -1.56
C VAL A 57 -6.39 -6.49 -0.19
N ASN A 58 -5.75 -5.74 0.70
CA ASN A 58 -6.27 -5.40 2.01
C ASN A 58 -6.24 -3.89 2.21
N VAL A 59 -7.32 -3.35 2.76
CA VAL A 59 -7.37 -2.00 3.31
C VAL A 59 -7.36 -2.15 4.82
N VAL A 60 -6.48 -1.43 5.50
CA VAL A 60 -6.29 -1.49 6.95
C VAL A 60 -6.07 -0.09 7.52
N SER A 61 -6.44 0.09 8.78
CA SER A 61 -6.00 1.25 9.56
C SER A 61 -4.49 1.23 9.78
N LEU A 62 -3.90 2.37 10.14
CA LEU A 62 -2.47 2.47 10.45
C LEU A 62 -2.10 1.57 11.63
N GLU A 63 -2.91 1.57 12.67
CA GLU A 63 -2.73 0.70 13.84
C GLU A 63 -2.71 -0.78 13.44
N LYS A 64 -3.68 -1.20 12.62
CA LYS A 64 -3.76 -2.59 12.13
C LYS A 64 -2.57 -2.92 11.23
N ALA A 65 -2.10 -1.99 10.40
CA ALA A 65 -0.94 -2.19 9.55
C ALA A 65 0.32 -2.46 10.38
N VAL A 66 0.55 -1.68 11.45
CA VAL A 66 1.67 -1.86 12.38
C VAL A 66 1.56 -3.19 13.12
N ALA A 67 0.37 -3.55 13.61
CA ALA A 67 0.15 -4.82 14.30
C ALA A 67 0.42 -6.03 13.38
N VAL A 68 -0.04 -5.96 12.12
CA VAL A 68 0.17 -7.02 11.12
C VAL A 68 1.64 -7.13 10.71
N TYR A 69 2.36 -6.00 10.60
CA TYR A 69 3.77 -5.98 10.26
C TYR A 69 4.62 -6.76 11.30
N HIS A 70 4.31 -6.60 12.59
CA HIS A 70 5.01 -7.25 13.70
C HIS A 70 4.53 -8.68 13.99
N ASN A 71 3.47 -9.15 13.32
CA ASN A 71 2.94 -10.50 13.56
C ASN A 71 3.80 -11.55 12.83
N PRO A 72 4.40 -12.53 13.55
CA PRO A 72 5.24 -13.57 12.95
C PRO A 72 4.54 -14.41 11.88
N GLN A 73 3.20 -14.49 11.90
CA GLN A 73 2.41 -15.19 10.89
C GLN A 73 2.66 -14.67 9.48
N TYR A 74 3.01 -13.38 9.33
CA TYR A 74 3.25 -12.74 8.04
C TYR A 74 4.74 -12.48 7.78
N GLN A 75 5.65 -13.18 8.48
CA GLN A 75 7.09 -12.92 8.37
C GLN A 75 7.61 -13.06 6.93
N ASP A 76 7.12 -14.06 6.21
CA ASP A 76 7.55 -14.43 4.85
C ASP A 76 6.70 -13.82 3.73
N GLU A 77 5.66 -13.03 4.06
CA GLU A 77 4.85 -12.38 3.03
C GLU A 77 5.57 -11.17 2.44
N THR A 78 5.57 -11.08 1.10
CA THR A 78 6.02 -9.89 0.36
C THR A 78 4.88 -8.92 0.12
N VAL A 79 5.07 -7.67 0.53
CA VAL A 79 4.03 -6.65 0.58
C VAL A 79 4.40 -5.39 -0.19
N PHE A 80 3.43 -4.92 -0.96
CA PHE A 80 3.40 -3.60 -1.57
C PHE A 80 2.49 -2.68 -0.74
N TYR A 81 3.05 -1.70 -0.06
CA TYR A 81 2.28 -0.68 0.65
C TYR A 81 1.86 0.48 -0.25
N LEU A 82 0.59 0.86 -0.13
CA LEU A 82 0.00 2.07 -0.72
C LEU A 82 -0.45 3.02 0.39
N PHE A 83 -0.07 4.28 0.22
CA PHE A 83 -0.40 5.40 1.08
C PHE A 83 -1.01 6.54 0.27
N THR A 84 -1.81 7.39 0.91
CA THR A 84 -2.34 8.61 0.29
C THR A 84 -1.47 9.84 0.56
N ASN A 85 -0.69 9.81 1.65
CA ASN A 85 0.07 10.95 2.14
C ASN A 85 1.35 10.50 2.90
N PRO A 86 2.35 11.38 3.06
CA PRO A 86 3.59 11.05 3.77
C PRO A 86 3.46 11.00 5.31
N HIS A 87 2.41 11.58 5.90
CA HIS A 87 2.20 11.54 7.34
C HIS A 87 1.90 10.11 7.82
N ASP A 88 1.08 9.37 7.08
CA ASP A 88 0.77 7.97 7.35
C ASP A 88 2.04 7.10 7.34
N VAL A 89 2.92 7.34 6.36
CA VAL A 89 4.22 6.67 6.25
C VAL A 89 5.08 6.96 7.48
N LEU A 90 5.19 8.24 7.86
CA LEU A 90 5.98 8.67 9.01
C LEU A 90 5.47 8.06 10.31
N THR A 91 4.15 7.98 10.47
CA THR A 91 3.49 7.36 11.62
C THR A 91 3.84 5.88 11.76
N MET A 92 3.87 5.14 10.64
CA MET A 92 4.27 3.72 10.66
C MET A 92 5.77 3.55 10.93
N VAL A 93 6.64 4.38 10.33
CA VAL A 93 8.10 4.32 10.56
C VAL A 93 8.44 4.61 12.03
N ARG A 94 7.78 5.60 12.65
CA ARG A 94 7.95 5.90 14.08
C ARG A 94 7.56 4.74 15.01
N GLN A 95 6.71 3.84 14.53
CA GLN A 95 6.27 2.65 15.26
C GLN A 95 7.10 1.40 14.92
N GLY A 96 8.26 1.56 14.26
CA GLY A 96 9.19 0.46 14.00
C GLY A 96 9.02 -0.25 12.66
N VAL A 97 8.12 0.23 11.78
CA VAL A 97 7.98 -0.34 10.43
C VAL A 97 9.13 0.11 9.54
N GLN A 98 9.93 -0.85 9.03
CA GLN A 98 11.10 -0.54 8.21
C GLN A 98 10.74 -0.34 6.73
N ILE A 99 10.67 0.92 6.28
CA ILE A 99 10.42 1.27 4.87
C ILE A 99 11.71 1.78 4.23
N ALA A 100 12.39 0.93 3.47
CA ALA A 100 13.70 1.24 2.87
C ALA A 100 13.62 2.18 1.66
N THR A 101 12.54 2.14 0.89
CA THR A 101 12.37 2.99 -0.30
C THR A 101 10.91 3.42 -0.44
N LEU A 102 10.71 4.73 -0.53
CA LEU A 102 9.40 5.35 -0.72
C LEU A 102 9.34 5.98 -2.12
N LYS A 103 8.40 5.54 -2.95
CA LYS A 103 8.13 6.14 -4.27
C LYS A 103 6.98 7.13 -4.15
N TYR A 104 7.26 8.40 -4.47
CA TYR A 104 6.23 9.42 -4.54
C TYR A 104 5.75 9.59 -5.98
N TRP A 105 4.43 9.61 -6.19
CA TRP A 105 3.86 10.00 -7.48
C TRP A 105 3.74 11.52 -7.58
N TRP A 106 4.48 12.14 -8.50
CA TRP A 106 4.37 13.56 -8.82
C TRP A 106 3.76 13.75 -10.22
N HIS A 107 2.63 14.45 -10.32
CA HIS A 107 1.93 14.70 -11.60
C HIS A 107 2.61 15.75 -12.50
N GLY A 108 3.73 16.35 -12.11
CA GLY A 108 4.22 17.58 -12.74
C GLY A 108 5.17 17.48 -13.93
N LEU A 109 5.40 16.32 -14.55
CA LEU A 109 6.27 16.21 -15.74
C LEU A 109 5.69 15.22 -16.76
N ALA A 110 4.52 15.56 -17.30
CA ALA A 110 3.99 14.97 -18.53
C ALA A 110 3.45 16.07 -19.46
N THR A 111 4.24 17.12 -19.65
CA THR A 111 4.10 18.07 -20.77
C THR A 111 5.50 18.44 -21.24
N ARG A 112 6.01 17.67 -22.20
CA ARG A 112 6.81 18.22 -23.29
C ARG A 112 5.86 18.45 -24.46
#